data_AF-A0A2V7RW25-F1
#
_entry.id   AF-A0A2V7RW25-F1
#
_cell.length_a   1.000
_cell.length_b   1.000
_cell.length_c   1.000
_cell.angle_alpha   90.00
_cell.angle_beta   90.00
_cell.angle_gamma   90.00
#
_symmetry.space_group_name_H-M   'P 1'
#
loop_
_entity.id
_entity.type
_entity.pdbx_description
1 polymer ?
#
loop_
_entity_poly.entity_id
_entity_poly.type
_entity_poly.pdbx_seq_one_letter_code
_entity_poly.pdbx_strand_id
1 'polypeptide(L)'
;MLQPISAFPERIPMSNSNAQSVEERIAGVVHRLLTEHSIDRDVGVDEDLQQAGLSSLDMVSLVLSVEEEFDLMVPEVSIMPANFRSIGAISQLVDSLRAKR
;
A
#
# COMPACT_ATOMS: atom_id res chain seq x y z
N MET A 1 -53.89 3.20 -11.91
CA MET A 1 -52.85 3.16 -10.85
C MET A 1 -52.06 1.88 -11.06
N LEU A 2 -50.76 2.00 -11.36
CA LEU A 2 -49.66 1.01 -11.26
C LEU A 2 -48.46 1.65 -12.00
N GLN A 3 -47.45 2.11 -11.25
CA GLN A 3 -46.18 2.60 -11.78
C GLN A 3 -45.21 1.40 -11.84
N PRO A 4 -44.38 1.24 -12.88
CA PRO A 4 -43.41 0.15 -12.94
C PRO A 4 -42.22 0.41 -11.99
N ILE A 5 -41.64 -0.69 -11.53
CA ILE A 5 -40.56 -0.78 -10.54
C ILE A 5 -39.29 -0.15 -11.12
N SER A 6 -38.94 1.05 -10.65
CA SER A 6 -37.69 1.73 -11.00
C SER A 6 -36.49 1.14 -10.27
N ALA A 7 -35.50 0.77 -11.07
CA ALA A 7 -34.07 0.84 -10.82
C ALA A 7 -33.48 0.05 -9.63
N PHE A 8 -32.84 -1.07 -9.98
CA PHE A 8 -31.75 -1.67 -9.20
C PHE A 8 -30.71 -0.60 -8.80
N PRO A 9 -30.18 -0.64 -7.56
CA PRO A 9 -29.08 0.24 -7.17
C PRO A 9 -27.83 -0.08 -7.99
N GLU A 10 -27.09 0.98 -8.32
CA GLU A 10 -25.84 0.98 -9.06
C GLU A 10 -24.91 -0.14 -8.61
N ARG A 11 -24.44 -0.91 -9.59
CA ARG A 11 -23.35 -1.88 -9.40
C ARG A 11 -22.17 -1.12 -8.80
N ILE A 12 -21.83 -1.41 -7.54
CA ILE A 12 -20.50 -1.18 -7.02
C ILE A 12 -19.55 -1.86 -8.02
N PRO A 13 -18.60 -1.14 -8.66
CA PRO A 13 -17.56 -1.82 -9.38
C PRO A 13 -16.73 -2.58 -8.33
N MET A 14 -17.00 -3.88 -8.17
CA MET A 14 -16.01 -4.80 -7.66
C MET A 14 -14.84 -4.72 -8.65
N SER A 15 -13.81 -3.94 -8.32
CA SER A 15 -12.55 -3.94 -9.05
C SER A 15 -12.10 -5.39 -9.20
N ASN A 16 -12.00 -5.84 -10.44
CA ASN A 16 -11.60 -7.18 -10.83
C ASN A 16 -10.33 -7.62 -10.06
N SER A 17 -10.51 -8.60 -9.17
CA SER A 17 -9.52 -9.08 -8.20
C SER A 17 -8.46 -10.00 -8.81
N ASN A 18 -7.65 -9.55 -9.77
CA ASN A 18 -6.46 -10.36 -10.15
C ASN A 18 -5.24 -9.60 -10.70
N ALA A 19 -5.27 -8.27 -10.75
CA ALA A 19 -4.07 -7.48 -11.00
C ALA A 19 -4.07 -6.27 -10.05
N GLN A 20 -3.80 -6.52 -8.77
CA GLN A 20 -3.61 -5.42 -7.83
C GLN A 20 -2.41 -4.60 -8.27
N SER A 21 -2.58 -3.28 -8.33
CA SER A 21 -1.48 -2.36 -8.66
C SER A 21 -0.39 -2.44 -7.59
N VAL A 22 0.86 -2.07 -7.93
CA VAL A 22 1.95 -2.02 -6.94
C VAL A 22 1.54 -1.18 -5.73
N GLU A 23 0.95 -0.01 -5.99
CA GLU A 23 0.46 0.89 -4.96
C GLU A 23 -0.59 0.25 -4.03
N GLU A 24 -1.57 -0.47 -4.57
CA GLU A 24 -2.61 -1.15 -3.79
C GLU A 24 -2.01 -2.23 -2.88
N ARG A 25 -1.00 -2.96 -3.37
CA ARG A 25 -0.30 -3.97 -2.58
C ARG A 25 0.53 -3.34 -1.46
N ILE A 26 1.24 -2.25 -1.75
CA ILE A 26 1.97 -1.48 -0.74
C ILE A 26 1.01 -0.90 0.31
N ALA A 27 -0.12 -0.35 -0.11
CA ALA A 27 -1.16 0.13 0.81
C ALA A 27 -1.65 -1.00 1.72
N GLY A 28 -1.83 -2.21 1.20
CA GLY A 28 -2.16 -3.39 1.99
C GLY A 28 -1.09 -3.77 3.02
N VAL A 29 0.20 -3.69 2.66
CA VAL A 29 1.32 -3.91 3.59
C VAL A 29 1.34 -2.85 4.69
N VAL A 30 1.22 -1.57 4.33
CA VAL A 30 1.21 -0.46 5.29
C VAL A 30 0.03 -0.57 6.25
N HIS A 31 -1.17 -0.88 5.74
CA HIS A 31 -2.37 -1.04 6.55
C HIS A 31 -2.25 -2.19 7.57
N ARG A 32 -1.59 -3.29 7.18
CA ARG A 32 -1.31 -4.42 8.09
C ARG A 32 -0.43 -3.98 9.26
N LEU A 33 0.65 -3.25 8.97
CA LEU A 33 1.55 -2.73 10.02
C LEU A 33 0.82 -1.76 10.95
N LEU A 34 0.03 -0.83 10.42
CA LEU A 34 -0.76 0.10 11.24
C LEU A 34 -1.75 -0.64 12.15
N THR A 35 -2.40 -1.67 11.64
CA THR A 35 -3.35 -2.49 12.40
C THR A 35 -2.65 -3.25 13.54
N GLU A 36 -1.44 -3.77 13.31
CA GLU A 36 -0.62 -4.41 14.35
C GLU A 36 -0.30 -3.45 15.51
N HIS A 37 -0.22 -2.16 15.23
CA HIS A 37 -0.04 -1.10 16.23
C HIS A 37 -1.36 -0.49 16.77
N SER A 38 -2.51 -1.09 16.47
CA SER A 38 -3.84 -0.58 16.84
C SER A 38 -4.13 0.83 16.29
N ILE A 39 -3.54 1.18 15.15
CA ILE A 39 -3.76 2.44 14.43
C ILE A 39 -4.82 2.18 13.35
N ASP A 40 -6.09 2.48 13.68
CA ASP A 40 -7.24 2.28 12.79
C ASP A 40 -7.54 3.55 11.99
N ARG A 41 -6.65 3.87 11.04
CA ARG A 41 -6.85 4.98 10.10
C ARG A 41 -6.28 4.64 8.73
N ASP A 42 -6.92 5.19 7.71
CA ASP A 42 -6.36 5.21 6.37
C ASP A 42 -5.21 6.22 6.26
N VAL A 43 -4.25 5.88 5.42
CA VAL A 43 -3.06 6.68 5.12
C VAL A 43 -3.06 6.97 3.63
N GLY A 44 -2.95 8.24 3.29
CA GLY A 44 -2.91 8.67 1.89
C GLY A 44 -1.63 8.22 1.18
N VAL A 45 -1.68 8.15 -0.16
CA VAL A 45 -0.55 7.70 -0.99
C VAL A 45 0.73 8.53 -0.75
N ASP A 46 0.57 9.84 -0.60
CA ASP A 46 1.67 10.78 -0.37
C ASP A 46 1.89 11.13 1.10
N GLU A 47 1.15 10.50 2.00
CA GLU A 47 1.23 10.81 3.41
C GLU A 47 2.49 10.25 4.06
N ASP A 48 3.03 11.01 5.01
CA ASP A 48 4.20 10.62 5.79
C ASP A 48 3.85 9.51 6.80
N LEU A 49 4.38 8.31 6.55
CA LEU A 49 4.11 7.12 7.38
C LEU A 49 4.59 7.27 8.83
N GLN A 50 5.62 8.09 9.07
CA GLN A 50 6.07 8.36 10.44
C GLN A 50 5.09 9.26 11.17
N GLN A 51 4.49 10.23 10.47
CA GLN A 51 3.40 11.04 11.02
C GLN A 51 2.11 10.22 11.20
N ALA A 52 1.95 9.15 10.42
CA ALA A 52 0.87 8.19 10.61
C ALA A 52 1.05 7.25 11.81
N GLY A 53 2.23 7.26 12.45
CA GLY A 53 2.51 6.52 13.68
C GLY A 53 3.46 5.34 13.52
N LEU A 54 4.02 5.09 12.32
CA LEU A 54 5.05 4.08 12.14
C LEU A 54 6.39 4.56 12.71
N SER A 55 6.98 3.75 13.59
CA SER A 55 8.29 4.00 14.19
C SER A 55 9.45 3.55 13.28
N SER A 56 10.68 3.84 13.69
CA SER A 56 11.88 3.38 12.99
C SER A 56 12.01 1.86 12.95
N LEU A 57 11.49 1.13 13.95
CA LEU A 57 11.49 -0.34 13.94
C LEU A 57 10.48 -0.86 12.89
N ASP A 58 9.34 -0.19 12.78
CA ASP A 58 8.29 -0.56 11.83
C ASP A 58 8.72 -0.30 10.39
N MET A 59 9.61 0.65 10.17
CA MET A 59 10.28 0.84 8.87
C MET A 59 11.12 -0.38 8.46
N VAL A 60 11.78 -1.06 9.42
CA VAL A 60 12.53 -2.29 9.13
C VAL A 60 11.54 -3.41 8.79
N SER A 61 10.48 -3.57 9.57
CA SER A 61 9.39 -4.53 9.28
C SER A 61 8.75 -4.27 7.91
N LEU A 62 8.59 -3.00 7.54
CA LEU A 62 8.07 -2.58 6.24
C LEU A 62 9.00 -2.99 5.09
N VAL A 63 10.32 -2.79 5.23
CA VAL A 63 11.28 -3.24 4.21
C VAL A 63 11.16 -4.75 4.00
N LEU A 64 11.16 -5.54 5.08
CA LEU A 64 11.06 -7.00 5.00
C LEU A 64 9.73 -7.45 4.38
N SER A 65 8.64 -6.80 4.74
CA SER A 65 7.31 -7.10 4.19
C SER A 65 7.22 -6.78 2.69
N VAL A 66 7.88 -5.70 2.24
CA VAL A 66 7.96 -5.35 0.82
C VAL A 66 8.82 -6.34 0.04
N GLU A 67 9.95 -6.78 0.59
CA GLU A 67 10.78 -7.83 0.00
C GLU A 67 10.00 -9.14 -0.19
N GLU A 68 9.28 -9.57 0.86
CA GLU A 68 8.45 -10.77 0.84
C GLU A 68 7.28 -10.65 -0.14
N GLU A 69 6.53 -9.54 -0.10
CA GLU A 69 5.36 -9.33 -0.95
C GLU A 69 5.75 -9.32 -2.45
N PHE A 70 6.89 -8.73 -2.82
CA PHE A 70 7.29 -8.57 -4.22
C PHE A 70 8.37 -9.53 -4.70
N ASP A 71 8.78 -10.51 -3.88
CA ASP A 71 9.88 -11.44 -4.15
C ASP A 71 11.13 -10.69 -4.66
N LEU A 72 11.48 -9.60 -3.97
CA LEU A 72 12.60 -8.72 -4.33
C LEU A 72 13.57 -8.55 -3.17
N MET A 73 14.76 -8.06 -3.48
CA MET A 73 15.74 -7.64 -2.49
C MET A 73 15.90 -6.12 -2.60
N VAL A 74 15.75 -5.41 -1.50
CA VAL A 74 16.02 -3.98 -1.40
C VAL A 74 17.50 -3.80 -1.03
N PRO A 75 18.32 -3.18 -1.90
CA PRO A 75 19.72 -2.91 -1.57
C PRO A 75 19.82 -1.99 -0.35
N GLU A 76 20.81 -2.19 0.51
CA GLU A 76 21.01 -1.38 1.73
C GLU A 76 21.05 0.13 1.45
N VAL A 77 21.68 0.54 0.33
CA VAL A 77 21.72 1.94 -0.13
C VAL A 77 20.35 2.52 -0.48
N SER A 78 19.35 1.67 -0.73
CA SER A 78 17.97 2.06 -1.01
C SER A 78 17.10 2.10 0.24
N ILE A 79 17.57 1.58 1.38
CA ILE A 79 16.90 1.66 2.69
C ILE A 79 17.16 3.05 3.29
N MET A 80 16.56 4.06 2.66
CA MET A 80 16.64 5.46 3.08
C MET A 80 15.27 5.94 3.53
N PRO A 81 15.17 6.81 4.55
CA PRO A 81 13.90 7.36 5.02
C PRO A 81 13.05 7.98 3.90
N ALA A 82 13.69 8.58 2.89
CA ALA A 82 13.01 9.15 1.74
C ALA A 82 12.24 8.13 0.89
N ASN A 83 12.78 6.92 0.72
CA ASN A 83 12.16 5.88 -0.10
C ASN A 83 11.02 5.15 0.62
N PHE A 84 10.97 5.26 1.95
CA PHE A 84 9.96 4.63 2.81
C PHE A 84 9.05 5.66 3.49
N ARG A 85 9.08 6.92 3.01
CA ARG A 85 8.32 8.01 3.60
C ARG A 85 6.82 7.88 3.40
N SER A 86 6.40 7.37 2.25
CA SER A 86 5.00 7.29 1.83
C SER A 86 4.78 6.07 0.94
N ILE A 87 3.51 5.67 0.77
CA ILE A 87 3.11 4.56 -0.13
C ILE A 87 3.59 4.82 -1.56
N GLY A 88 3.46 6.06 -2.04
CA GLY A 88 3.91 6.46 -3.38
C GLY A 88 5.43 6.34 -3.56
N ALA A 89 6.22 6.74 -2.56
CA ALA A 89 7.67 6.62 -2.60
C ALA A 89 8.14 5.16 -2.66
N ILE A 90 7.50 4.29 -1.87
CA ILE A 90 7.81 2.86 -1.85
C ILE A 90 7.41 2.23 -3.19
N SER A 91 6.26 2.60 -3.74
CA SER A 91 5.80 2.11 -5.04
C SER A 91 6.81 2.43 -6.16
N GLN A 92 7.33 3.67 -6.18
CA GLN A 92 8.38 4.08 -7.12
C GLN A 92 9.68 3.30 -6.95
N LEU A 93 10.09 3.03 -5.70
CA LEU A 93 11.26 2.19 -5.42
C LEU A 93 11.06 0.78 -5.97
N VAL A 94 9.91 0.15 -5.69
CA VAL A 94 9.59 -1.20 -6.13
C VAL A 94 9.57 -1.30 -7.65
N ASP A 95 8.92 -0.38 -8.35
CA ASP A 95 8.92 -0.35 -9.81
C ASP A 95 10.32 -0.17 -10.38
N SER A 96 11.15 0.67 -9.77
CA SER A 96 12.54 0.87 -10.16
C SER A 96 13.40 -0.39 -9.99
N LEU A 97 13.16 -1.18 -8.94
CA LEU A 97 13.87 -2.44 -8.69
C LEU A 97 13.42 -3.54 -9.65
N ARG A 98 12.12 -3.61 -9.96
CA ARG A 98 11.56 -4.57 -10.92
C ARG A 98 12.01 -4.31 -12.35
N ALA A 99 12.16 -3.05 -12.74
CA ALA A 99 12.64 -2.66 -14.07
C ALA A 99 14.13 -2.96 -14.31
N LYS A 100 14.91 -3.21 -13.25
CA LYS A 100 16.35 -3.52 -13.33
C LYS A 100 16.66 -5.01 -13.37
N ARG A 101 15.65 -5.88 -13.30
CA ARG A 101 15.77 -7.33 -13.45
C ARG A 101 15.63 -7.73 -14.91
#